data_AF-A0A450S3E5-F1
#
_entry.id   AF-A0A450S3E5-F1
#
_cell.length_a   1.000
_cell.length_b   1.000
_cell.length_c   1.000
_cell.angle_alpha   90.00
_cell.angle_beta   90.00
_cell.angle_gamma   90.00
#
_symmetry.space_group_name_H-M   'P 1'
#
loop_
_entity.id
_entity.type
_entity.pdbx_description
1 polymer ?
#
loop_
_entity_poly.entity_id
_entity_poly.type
_entity_poly.pdbx_seq_one_letter_code
_entity_poly.pdbx_strand_id
1 'polypeptide(L)'
;MIRQARPALENGEKVRIQLPVKNTNRTVGAMLAGRVAKRYGHTELPDDTITISARGTGGQSFVAFLAHGITIQLAGETNDYVGKGLAGGKIIVSPPTESTIVPEDKAGYRFVCNFFRL
;
A
#
# COMPACT_ATOMS: atom_id res chain seq x y z
N MET A 1 8.71 7.00 7.08
CA MET A 1 7.72 7.04 5.99
C MET A 1 7.10 8.42 5.77
N ILE A 2 6.40 9.03 6.75
CA ILE A 2 5.71 10.32 6.54
C ILE A 2 6.67 11.44 6.07
N ARG A 3 7.88 11.52 6.63
CA ARG A 3 8.90 12.51 6.21
C ARG A 3 9.32 12.36 4.74
N GLN A 4 9.35 11.12 4.22
CA GLN A 4 9.71 10.84 2.83
C GLN A 4 8.56 11.19 1.88
N ALA A 5 7.31 11.04 2.33
CA ALA A 5 6.12 11.43 1.56
C ALA A 5 5.81 12.94 1.61
N ARG A 6 6.65 13.75 2.28
CA ARG A 6 6.41 15.20 2.40
C ARG A 6 6.28 15.92 1.04
N PRO A 7 7.12 15.66 0.02
CA PRO A 7 6.96 16.29 -1.30
C PRO A 7 5.62 15.97 -1.95
N ALA A 8 5.15 14.72 -1.82
CA ALA A 8 3.83 14.32 -2.30
C ALA A 8 2.69 14.99 -1.54
N LEU A 9 2.84 15.18 -0.23
CA LEU A 9 1.82 15.84 0.59
C LEU A 9 1.79 17.36 0.37
N GLU A 10 2.94 18.00 0.15
CA GLU A 10 3.04 19.45 0.06
C GLU A 10 2.83 19.96 -1.36
N ASN A 11 3.42 19.29 -2.35
CA ASN A 11 3.47 19.75 -3.74
C ASN A 11 2.73 18.81 -4.71
N GLY A 12 2.20 17.67 -4.25
CA GLY A 12 1.62 16.66 -5.14
C GLY A 12 2.66 15.93 -6.00
N GLU A 13 3.93 15.98 -5.62
CA GLU A 13 5.00 15.33 -6.37
C GLU A 13 4.96 13.80 -6.24
N LYS A 14 5.35 13.11 -7.32
CA LYS A 14 5.45 11.66 -7.29
C LYS A 14 6.60 11.21 -6.42
N VAL A 15 6.30 10.51 -5.33
CA VAL A 15 7.28 9.98 -4.38
C VAL A 15 7.25 8.46 -4.41
N ARG A 16 8.44 7.86 -4.49
CA ARG A 16 8.63 6.43 -4.33
C ARG A 16 9.38 6.13 -3.03
N ILE A 17 8.80 5.27 -2.21
CA ILE A 17 9.35 4.88 -0.91
C ILE A 17 9.62 3.38 -0.93
N GLN A 18 10.82 2.99 -0.51
CA GLN A 18 11.15 1.57 -0.33
C GLN A 18 11.36 1.30 1.15
N LEU A 19 10.73 0.26 1.69
CA LEU A 19 10.96 -0.16 3.08
C LEU A 19 10.87 -1.67 3.26
N PRO A 20 11.72 -2.26 4.12
CA PRO A 20 11.50 -3.62 4.60
C PRO A 20 10.28 -3.63 5.53
N VAL A 21 9.45 -4.67 5.44
CA VAL A 21 8.30 -4.89 6.34
C VAL A 21 8.46 -6.22 7.06
N LYS A 22 8.09 -6.24 8.33
CA LYS A 22 8.06 -7.43 9.19
C LYS A 22 6.65 -7.58 9.77
N ASN A 23 6.31 -8.78 10.25
CA ASN A 23 4.99 -9.08 10.80
C ASN A 23 4.55 -8.12 11.95
N THR A 24 5.50 -7.50 12.64
CA THR A 24 5.23 -6.48 13.67
C THR A 24 4.76 -5.13 13.11
N ASN A 25 4.97 -4.86 11.82
CA ASN A 25 4.52 -3.65 11.14
C ASN A 25 3.04 -3.75 10.78
N ARG A 26 2.18 -3.42 11.74
CA ARG A 26 0.72 -3.28 11.54
C ARG A 26 0.40 -1.93 10.88
N THR A 27 -0.69 -1.90 10.12
CA THR A 27 -1.31 -0.67 9.56
C THR A 27 -0.35 0.26 8.77
N VAL A 28 0.64 -0.32 8.07
CA VAL A 28 1.54 0.44 7.19
C VAL A 28 0.73 1.16 6.13
N GLY A 29 0.96 2.47 5.99
CA GLY A 29 0.22 3.32 5.05
C GLY A 29 -1.02 4.00 5.63
N ALA A 30 -1.61 3.51 6.73
CA ALA A 30 -2.83 4.11 7.29
C ALA A 30 -2.64 5.56 7.79
N MET A 31 -1.54 5.82 8.52
CA MET A 31 -1.21 7.19 8.94
C MET A 31 -0.92 8.11 7.75
N LEU A 32 -0.33 7.58 6.67
CA LEU A 32 -0.06 8.35 5.46
C LEU A 32 -1.37 8.70 4.74
N ALA A 33 -2.25 7.71 4.59
CA ALA A 33 -3.56 7.88 3.99
C ALA A 33 -4.42 8.88 4.77
N GLY A 34 -4.38 8.86 6.10
CA GLY A 34 -5.05 9.88 6.92
C GLY A 34 -4.51 11.29 6.70
N ARG A 35 -3.20 11.44 6.44
CA ARG A 35 -2.60 12.76 6.11
C ARG A 35 -2.96 13.22 4.70
N VAL A 36 -3.02 12.29 3.75
CA VAL A 36 -3.52 12.55 2.40
C VAL A 36 -4.98 12.98 2.47
N ALA A 37 -5.86 12.17 3.07
CA ALA A 37 -7.29 12.46 3.21
C ALA A 37 -7.54 13.78 3.94
N LYS A 38 -6.77 14.11 5.00
CA LYS A 38 -6.91 15.39 5.71
C LYS A 38 -6.53 16.60 4.86
N ARG A 39 -5.57 16.45 3.94
CA ARG A 39 -5.02 17.57 3.16
C ARG A 39 -5.73 17.74 1.82
N TYR A 40 -6.05 16.63 1.18
CA TYR A 40 -6.64 16.56 -0.14
C TYR A 40 -8.15 16.34 -0.08
N GLY A 41 -8.71 15.77 0.99
CA GLY A 41 -10.16 15.62 1.16
C GLY A 41 -10.79 14.88 -0.01
N HIS A 42 -11.65 15.58 -0.76
CA HIS A 42 -12.29 15.10 -1.99
C HIS A 42 -11.46 15.38 -3.26
N THR A 43 -10.43 16.22 -3.17
CA THR A 43 -9.51 16.49 -4.27
C THR A 43 -8.59 15.28 -4.44
N GLU A 44 -8.97 14.36 -5.31
CA GLU A 44 -8.23 13.11 -5.51
C GLU A 44 -6.78 13.40 -5.90
N LEU A 45 -5.83 12.78 -5.17
CA LEU A 45 -4.44 12.78 -5.61
C LEU A 45 -4.35 11.96 -6.90
N PRO A 46 -3.58 12.42 -7.91
CA PRO A 46 -3.34 11.65 -9.10
C PRO A 46 -2.87 10.23 -8.75
N ASP A 47 -3.30 9.27 -9.56
CA ASP A 47 -2.92 7.89 -9.39
C ASP A 47 -1.40 7.72 -9.31
N ASP A 48 -0.97 6.80 -8.44
CA ASP A 48 0.44 6.43 -8.25
C ASP A 48 1.35 7.59 -7.81
N THR A 49 0.78 8.68 -7.25
CA THR A 49 1.58 9.78 -6.69
C THR A 49 2.46 9.31 -5.54
N ILE A 50 1.96 8.44 -4.64
CA ILE A 50 2.79 7.84 -3.60
C ILE A 50 2.89 6.35 -3.82
N THR A 51 4.04 5.90 -4.32
CA THR A 51 4.30 4.48 -4.53
C THR A 51 5.19 3.94 -3.42
N ILE A 52 4.75 2.88 -2.73
CA ILE A 52 5.46 2.28 -1.61
C ILE A 52 5.82 0.85 -1.96
N SER A 53 7.09 0.56 -2.15
CA SER A 53 7.59 -0.80 -2.37
C SER A 53 8.06 -1.39 -1.04
N ALA A 54 7.28 -2.33 -0.52
CA ALA A 54 7.55 -3.10 0.68
C ALA A 54 8.14 -4.47 0.33
N ARG A 55 9.10 -4.97 1.12
CA ARG A 55 9.61 -6.34 0.99
C ARG A 55 9.61 -7.04 2.34
N GLY A 56 9.09 -8.26 2.41
CA GLY A 56 9.02 -9.08 3.63
C GLY A 56 7.61 -9.55 3.97
N THR A 57 7.30 -9.67 5.26
CA THR A 57 6.00 -10.19 5.74
C THR A 57 5.12 -9.06 6.26
N GLY A 58 3.98 -8.80 5.62
CA GLY A 58 2.98 -7.84 6.07
C GLY A 58 2.15 -8.38 7.24
N GLY A 59 2.10 -7.65 8.36
CA GLY A 59 1.33 -8.04 9.54
C GLY A 59 -0.19 -7.95 9.36
N GLN A 60 -0.96 -8.23 10.43
CA GLN A 60 -2.41 -8.07 10.39
C GLN A 60 -2.83 -6.63 10.03
N SER A 61 -3.89 -6.51 9.22
CA SER A 61 -4.42 -5.22 8.74
C SER A 61 -3.37 -4.36 8.04
N PHE A 62 -2.43 -5.00 7.35
CA PHE A 62 -1.47 -4.31 6.51
C PHE A 62 -2.24 -3.55 5.42
N VAL A 63 -2.00 -2.25 5.29
CA VAL A 63 -2.61 -1.42 4.24
C VAL A 63 -4.12 -1.23 4.38
N ALA A 64 -4.58 -1.01 5.62
CA ALA A 64 -5.94 -0.56 5.87
C ALA A 64 -6.11 0.94 5.58
N PHE A 65 -7.28 1.35 5.05
CA PHE A 65 -7.68 2.74 4.82
C PHE A 65 -6.83 3.56 3.86
N LEU A 66 -6.31 2.99 2.77
CA LEU A 66 -5.58 3.80 1.79
C LEU A 66 -6.48 4.78 1.06
N ALA A 67 -6.01 6.03 0.97
CA ALA A 67 -6.59 7.09 0.17
C ALA A 67 -6.15 6.99 -1.30
N HIS A 68 -6.94 7.61 -2.18
CA HIS A 68 -6.65 7.74 -3.60
C HIS A 68 -5.23 8.29 -3.86
N GLY A 69 -4.55 7.76 -4.88
CA GLY A 69 -3.20 8.18 -5.27
C GLY A 69 -2.06 7.51 -4.49
N ILE A 70 -2.36 6.63 -3.53
CA ILE A 70 -1.38 5.79 -2.84
C ILE A 70 -1.41 4.37 -3.41
N THR A 71 -0.24 3.90 -3.84
CA THR A 71 -0.04 2.54 -4.36
C THR A 71 0.99 1.82 -3.49
N ILE A 72 0.64 0.65 -2.96
CA ILE A 72 1.54 -0.18 -2.15
C ILE A 72 1.83 -1.49 -2.89
N GLN A 73 3.10 -1.77 -3.10
CA GLN A 73 3.62 -3.00 -3.70
C GLN A 73 4.33 -3.79 -2.63
N LEU A 74 3.81 -4.95 -2.24
CA LEU A 74 4.45 -5.85 -1.29
C LEU A 74 5.04 -7.05 -2.04
N ALA A 75 6.37 -7.18 -1.98
CA ALA A 75 7.09 -8.37 -2.41
C ALA A 75 7.30 -9.31 -1.20
N GLY A 76 6.46 -10.33 -1.08
CA GLY A 76 6.50 -11.27 0.05
C GLY A 76 5.13 -11.83 0.41
N GLU A 77 4.92 -12.06 1.71
CA GLU A 77 3.71 -12.67 2.25
C GLU A 77 2.92 -11.67 3.09
N THR A 78 1.61 -11.87 3.20
CA THR A 78 0.73 -11.02 4.02
C THR A 78 -0.15 -11.90 4.90
N ASN A 79 -0.50 -11.38 6.07
CA ASN A 79 -1.52 -11.98 6.93
C ASN A 79 -2.92 -11.42 6.63
N ASP A 80 -3.94 -11.86 7.38
CA ASP A 80 -5.34 -11.50 7.19
C ASP A 80 -5.61 -9.99 7.25
N TYR A 81 -6.71 -9.58 6.59
CA TYR A 81 -7.25 -8.21 6.53
C TYR A 81 -6.43 -7.18 5.73
N VAL A 82 -5.68 -7.62 4.72
CA VAL A 82 -5.06 -6.70 3.78
C VAL A 82 -6.10 -5.90 3.02
N GLY A 83 -5.89 -4.58 2.92
CA GLY A 83 -6.79 -3.71 2.16
C GLY A 83 -8.16 -3.50 2.82
N LYS A 84 -8.27 -3.67 4.14
CA LYS A 84 -9.52 -3.35 4.85
C LYS A 84 -9.82 -1.85 4.76
N GLY A 85 -10.96 -1.50 4.18
CA GLY A 85 -11.45 -0.11 4.11
C GLY A 85 -10.72 0.77 3.10
N LEU A 86 -10.24 0.23 1.98
CA LEU A 86 -9.65 1.03 0.90
C LEU A 86 -10.64 2.09 0.41
N ALA A 87 -10.16 3.33 0.32
CA ALA A 87 -10.89 4.49 -0.16
C ALA A 87 -10.21 5.00 -1.45
N GLY A 88 -10.01 4.10 -2.42
CA GLY A 88 -9.39 4.40 -3.72
C GLY A 88 -7.88 4.17 -3.81
N GLY A 89 -7.22 3.69 -2.77
CA GLY A 89 -5.81 3.29 -2.85
C GLY A 89 -5.60 1.89 -3.47
N LYS A 90 -4.43 1.68 -4.06
CA LYS A 90 -4.06 0.42 -4.72
C LYS A 90 -3.10 -0.39 -3.86
N ILE A 91 -3.34 -1.70 -3.77
CA ILE A 91 -2.38 -2.66 -3.23
C ILE A 91 -2.08 -3.74 -4.26
N ILE A 92 -0.80 -4.08 -4.38
CA ILE A 92 -0.27 -5.14 -5.24
C ILE A 92 0.59 -6.02 -4.35
N VAL A 93 0.22 -7.29 -4.23
CA VAL A 93 1.04 -8.29 -3.53
C VAL A 93 1.64 -9.22 -4.58
N SER A 94 2.94 -9.45 -4.50
CA SER A 94 3.69 -10.33 -5.39
C SER A 94 4.65 -11.21 -4.58
N PRO A 95 4.94 -12.43 -5.05
CA PRO A 95 5.98 -13.24 -4.43
C PRO A 95 7.37 -12.59 -4.60
N PRO A 96 8.33 -12.87 -3.70
CA PRO A 96 9.69 -12.37 -3.84
C PRO A 96 10.34 -13.00 -5.07
N THR A 97 11.16 -12.22 -5.79
CA THR A 97 11.78 -12.60 -7.07
C THR A 97 12.68 -13.85 -6.98
N GLU A 98 13.13 -14.21 -5.78
CA GLU A 98 13.95 -15.40 -5.50
C GLU A 98 13.11 -16.66 -5.23
N SER A 99 11.79 -16.55 -5.17
CA SER A 99 10.93 -17.72 -4.98
C SER A 99 10.69 -18.45 -6.30
N THR A 100 10.97 -19.74 -6.31
CA THR A 100 10.60 -20.70 -7.37
C THR A 100 9.13 -21.13 -7.30
N ILE A 101 8.33 -20.44 -6.47
CA ILE A 101 6.94 -20.80 -6.21
C ILE A 101 6.08 -20.28 -7.36
N VAL A 102 5.42 -21.21 -8.05
CA VAL A 102 4.41 -20.89 -9.07
C VAL A 102 3.23 -20.21 -8.36
N PRO A 103 2.81 -19.00 -8.76
CA PRO A 103 1.78 -18.22 -8.05
C PRO A 103 0.42 -18.93 -7.92
N GLU A 104 0.18 -19.97 -8.71
CA GLU A 104 -1.09 -20.73 -8.77
C GLU A 104 -1.24 -21.75 -7.64
N ASP A 105 -0.14 -22.20 -7.02
CA ASP A 105 -0.11 -23.35 -6.09
C ASP A 105 -0.21 -22.98 -4.60
N LYS A 106 -0.07 -21.68 -4.28
CA LYS A 106 -0.38 -21.14 -2.96
C LYS A 106 -1.49 -20.12 -3.09
N ALA A 107 -2.45 -20.17 -2.19
CA ALA A 107 -3.50 -19.17 -1.96
C ALA A 107 -2.97 -17.78 -1.51
N GLY A 108 -1.87 -17.28 -2.12
CA GLY A 108 -1.17 -16.03 -1.84
C GLY A 108 -0.96 -15.17 -3.09
N TYR A 109 -1.91 -15.29 -4.02
CA TYR A 109 -2.46 -14.35 -5.00
C TYR A 109 -1.78 -12.99 -5.29
N ARG A 110 -1.74 -12.69 -6.59
CA ARG A 110 -1.76 -11.33 -7.14
C ARG A 110 -3.12 -10.68 -6.83
N PHE A 111 -3.30 -10.17 -5.61
CA PHE A 111 -4.45 -9.34 -5.27
C PHE A 111 -4.20 -7.89 -5.70
N VAL A 112 -4.88 -7.46 -6.76
CA VAL A 112 -5.11 -6.04 -7.02
C VAL A 112 -6.45 -5.71 -6.40
N CYS A 113 -6.45 -5.36 -5.11
CA CYS A 113 -7.66 -4.96 -4.44
C CYS A 113 -7.94 -3.50 -4.82
N ASN A 114 -8.85 -3.30 -5.78
CA ASN A 114 -9.30 -1.99 -6.22
C ASN A 114 -10.71 -1.79 -5.63
N PHE A 115 -10.79 -1.53 -4.32
CA PHE A 115 -12.08 -1.26 -3.69
C PHE A 115 -12.50 0.16 -4.07
N PHE A 116 -13.35 0.28 -5.08
CA PHE A 116 -13.96 1.54 -5.50
C PHE A 116 -15.47 1.39 -5.67
N ARG A 117 -16.17 2.44 -5.25
CA ARG A 117 -17.61 2.76 -5.36
C ARG A 117 -18.59 2.00 -4.46
N LEU A 118 -19.00 2.68 -3.38
CA LEU A 118 -20.42 2.99 -3.19
C LEU A 118 -20.61 4.48 -3.47
#